data_AF-K2DKE4-F1
#
_entry.id   AF-K2DKE4-F1
#
_cell.length_a   1.000
_cell.length_b   1.000
_cell.length_c   1.000
_cell.angle_alpha   90.00
_cell.angle_beta   90.00
_cell.angle_gamma   90.00
#
_symmetry.space_group_name_H-M   'P 1'
#
loop_
_entity.id
_entity.type
_entity.pdbx_description
1 polymer ?
#
loop_
_entity_poly.entity_id
_entity_poly.type
_entity_poly.pdbx_seq_one_letter_code
_entity_poly.pdbx_strand_id
1 'polypeptide(L)'
;MIYNLHMSETKESLEKRLKLFCFEIVKLTRSLPKTEENKIFGRQIIRSASSIGANYAEAVYGQTRQEFLHCMSISRKETNETLYWLEMILFVNPGYNIKINPLLEENKQILKIFISSIKTIHKNNSK
;
A
#
# COMPACT_ATOMS: atom_id res chain seq x y z
N MET A 1 -23.33 -21.42 11.58
CA MET A 1 -23.80 -20.05 11.87
C MET A 1 -22.63 -19.10 11.65
N ILE A 2 -22.12 -19.02 10.42
CA ILE A 2 -22.22 -17.85 9.53
C ILE A 2 -22.26 -16.53 10.29
N TYR A 3 -21.09 -15.94 10.53
CA TYR A 3 -20.96 -14.49 10.59
C TYR A 3 -20.25 -14.03 9.31
N ASN A 4 -21.08 -13.82 8.29
CA ASN A 4 -20.77 -12.92 7.19
C ASN A 4 -20.71 -11.50 7.77
N LEU A 5 -19.53 -10.96 7.97
CA LEU A 5 -19.32 -9.52 8.06
C LEU A 5 -18.46 -9.11 6.87
N HIS A 6 -19.12 -8.90 5.75
CA HIS A 6 -18.62 -8.03 4.70
C HIS A 6 -18.64 -6.60 5.27
N MET A 7 -17.67 -6.28 6.13
CA MET A 7 -17.43 -4.90 6.55
C MET A 7 -16.99 -4.15 5.30
N SER A 8 -17.89 -3.31 4.77
CA SER A 8 -17.48 -2.24 3.87
C SER A 8 -16.46 -1.38 4.64
N GLU A 9 -15.19 -1.48 4.25
CA GLU A 9 -14.10 -0.75 4.90
C GLU A 9 -14.37 0.76 4.75
N THR A 10 -14.60 1.46 5.86
CA THR A 10 -14.87 2.89 5.86
C THR A 10 -13.61 3.67 5.46
N LYS A 11 -13.74 4.91 4.98
CA LYS A 11 -12.58 5.77 4.63
C LYS A 11 -11.58 5.89 5.79
N GLU A 12 -12.09 6.11 6.99
CA GLU A 12 -11.29 6.21 8.23
C GLU A 12 -10.56 4.89 8.56
N SER A 13 -11.20 3.75 8.26
CA SER A 13 -10.58 2.43 8.41
C SER A 13 -9.41 2.24 7.45
N LEU A 14 -9.54 2.65 6.19
CA LEU A 14 -8.48 2.50 5.20
C LEU A 14 -7.30 3.45 5.46
N GLU A 15 -7.55 4.72 5.81
CA GLU A 15 -6.46 5.66 6.13
C GLU A 15 -5.59 5.14 7.28
N LYS A 16 -6.23 4.64 8.35
CA LYS A 16 -5.53 4.02 9.48
C LYS A 16 -4.74 2.78 9.05
N ARG A 17 -5.33 1.93 8.21
CA ARG A 17 -4.68 0.72 7.66
C ARG A 17 -3.43 1.06 6.86
N LEU A 18 -3.48 2.08 6.00
CA LEU A 18 -2.32 2.53 5.22
C LEU A 18 -1.20 3.10 6.11
N LYS A 19 -1.55 3.86 7.16
CA LYS A 19 -0.57 4.37 8.14
C LYS A 19 0.13 3.23 8.87
N LEU A 20 -0.63 2.22 9.32
CA LEU A 20 -0.07 1.04 9.97
C LEU A 20 0.81 0.23 9.03
N PHE A 21 0.40 0.05 7.77
CA PHE A 21 1.22 -0.61 6.75
C PHE A 21 2.56 0.11 6.55
N CYS A 22 2.55 1.44 6.36
CA CYS A 22 3.77 2.24 6.25
C CYS A 22 4.67 2.11 7.50
N PHE A 23 4.08 2.09 8.69
CA PHE A 23 4.82 1.92 9.94
C PHE A 23 5.52 0.54 10.02
N GLU A 24 4.85 -0.54 9.61
CA GLU A 24 5.45 -1.86 9.59
C GLU A 24 6.55 -2.00 8.53
N ILE A 25 6.45 -1.30 7.39
CA ILE A 25 7.56 -1.19 6.41
C ILE A 25 8.78 -0.51 7.05
N VAL A 26 8.59 0.58 7.80
CA VAL A 26 9.68 1.24 8.52
C VAL A 26 10.30 0.29 9.57
N LYS A 27 9.49 -0.51 10.27
CA LYS A 27 10.01 -1.53 11.20
C LYS A 27 10.78 -2.64 10.50
N LEU A 28 10.30 -3.12 9.34
CA LEU A 28 11.00 -4.10 8.52
C LEU A 28 12.41 -3.58 8.18
N THR A 29 12.51 -2.40 7.57
CA THR A 29 13.79 -1.82 7.13
C THR A 29 14.77 -1.57 8.28
N ARG A 30 14.28 -1.20 9.47
CA ARG A 30 15.10 -1.09 10.67
C ARG A 30 15.71 -2.42 11.09
N SER A 31 14.97 -3.52 10.90
CA SER A 31 15.41 -4.87 11.28
C SER A 31 16.34 -5.55 10.28
N LEU A 32 16.49 -5.02 9.07
CA LEU A 32 17.37 -5.60 8.05
C LEU A 32 18.85 -5.43 8.40
N PRO A 33 19.71 -6.36 7.95
CA PRO A 33 21.17 -6.23 8.01
C PRO A 33 21.64 -4.91 7.38
N LYS A 34 22.71 -4.31 7.91
CA LYS A 34 23.23 -3.01 7.46
C LYS A 34 24.16 -3.11 6.25
N THR A 35 23.75 -3.89 5.25
CA THR A 35 24.42 -4.00 3.95
C THR A 35 24.03 -2.83 3.03
N GLU A 36 24.81 -2.57 1.97
CA GLU A 36 24.57 -1.43 1.09
C GLU A 36 23.28 -1.59 0.28
N GLU A 37 23.00 -2.79 -0.24
CA GLU A 37 21.77 -3.10 -0.95
C GLU A 37 20.54 -2.92 -0.06
N ASN A 38 20.59 -3.34 1.21
CA ASN A 38 19.49 -3.15 2.16
C ASN A 38 19.28 -1.67 2.52
N LYS A 39 20.34 -0.86 2.57
CA LYS A 39 20.21 0.59 2.76
C LYS A 39 19.54 1.25 1.55
N ILE A 40 19.91 0.85 0.34
CA ILE A 40 19.34 1.38 -0.90
C ILE A 40 17.86 0.96 -1.02
N PHE A 41 17.56 -0.33 -0.95
CA PHE A 41 16.19 -0.84 -1.04
C PHE A 41 15.32 -0.34 0.10
N GLY A 42 15.87 -0.25 1.32
CA GLY A 42 15.20 0.32 2.47
C GLY A 42 14.78 1.78 2.26
N ARG A 43 15.60 2.60 1.61
CA ARG A 43 15.21 3.98 1.25
C ARG A 43 14.11 4.01 0.21
N GLN A 44 14.18 3.15 -0.81
CA GLN A 44 13.19 3.10 -1.88
C GLN A 44 11.82 2.67 -1.37
N ILE A 45 11.76 1.59 -0.59
CA ILE A 45 10.48 1.08 -0.06
C ILE A 45 9.83 2.03 0.94
N ILE A 46 10.61 2.75 1.76
CA ILE A 46 10.04 3.76 2.68
C ILE A 46 9.36 4.87 1.88
N ARG A 47 10.01 5.34 0.80
CA ARG A 47 9.44 6.38 -0.06
C ARG A 47 8.14 5.91 -0.70
N SER A 48 8.14 4.76 -1.37
CA SER A 48 6.94 4.26 -2.04
C SER A 48 5.81 3.96 -1.03
N ALA A 49 6.10 3.29 0.09
CA ALA A 49 5.09 2.96 1.10
C ALA A 49 4.46 4.20 1.76
N SER A 50 5.26 5.23 2.04
CA SER A 50 4.75 6.50 2.59
C SER A 50 3.91 7.29 1.57
N SER A 51 4.29 7.23 0.29
CA SER A 51 3.57 7.87 -0.82
C SER A 51 2.15 7.32 -0.99
N ILE A 52 1.93 6.03 -0.70
CA ILE A 52 0.59 5.41 -0.75
C ILE A 52 -0.39 6.14 0.17
N GLY A 53 -0.05 6.26 1.45
CA GLY A 53 -0.92 6.86 2.46
C GLY A 53 -1.10 8.37 2.25
N ALA A 54 -0.03 9.06 1.84
CA ALA A 54 -0.07 10.50 1.56
C ALA A 54 -1.02 10.83 0.40
N ASN A 55 -0.87 10.13 -0.74
CA ASN A 55 -1.75 10.34 -1.89
C ASN A 55 -3.19 9.90 -1.61
N TYR A 56 -3.40 8.85 -0.81
CA TYR A 56 -4.76 8.47 -0.40
C TYR A 56 -5.42 9.57 0.44
N ALA A 57 -4.70 10.18 1.38
CA ALA A 57 -5.21 11.30 2.16
C ALA A 57 -5.56 12.48 1.25
N GLU A 58 -4.67 12.86 0.32
CA GLU A 58 -4.96 13.90 -0.68
C GLU A 58 -6.21 13.57 -1.52
N ALA A 59 -6.39 12.31 -1.92
CA ALA A 59 -7.61 11.90 -2.62
C ALA A 59 -8.86 12.12 -1.76
N VAL A 60 -8.82 11.72 -0.48
CA VAL A 60 -9.98 11.80 0.44
C VAL A 60 -10.39 13.25 0.73
N TYR A 61 -9.43 14.15 0.87
CA TYR A 61 -9.65 15.57 1.18
C TYR A 61 -9.67 16.48 -0.07
N GLY A 62 -9.44 15.92 -1.26
CA GLY A 62 -9.49 16.62 -2.54
C GLY A 62 -10.88 17.18 -2.85
N GLN A 63 -10.91 18.20 -3.71
CA GLN A 63 -12.13 18.96 -4.00
C GLN A 63 -12.90 18.40 -5.20
N THR A 64 -12.21 17.69 -6.10
CA THR A 64 -12.82 17.21 -7.35
C THR A 64 -12.70 15.71 -7.52
N ARG A 65 -13.63 15.13 -8.30
CA ARG A 65 -13.58 13.72 -8.68
C ARG A 65 -12.34 13.38 -9.52
N GLN A 66 -11.86 14.32 -10.33
CA GLN A 66 -10.66 14.13 -11.16
C GLN A 66 -9.40 14.05 -10.29
N GLU A 67 -9.29 14.93 -9.29
CA GLU A 67 -8.22 14.91 -8.29
C GLU A 67 -8.25 13.61 -7.49
N PHE A 68 -9.43 13.19 -7.02
CA PHE A 68 -9.60 11.89 -6.36
C PHE A 68 -9.05 10.75 -7.23
N LEU A 69 -9.42 10.68 -8.51
CA LEU A 69 -8.95 9.63 -9.43
C LEU A 69 -7.44 9.70 -9.68
N HIS A 70 -6.88 10.90 -9.78
CA HIS A 70 -5.46 11.13 -9.98
C HIS A 70 -4.65 10.61 -8.78
N CYS A 71 -4.97 11.07 -7.56
CA CYS A 71 -4.27 10.69 -6.34
C CYS A 71 -4.46 9.20 -6.01
N MET A 72 -5.65 8.63 -6.26
CA MET A 72 -5.86 7.18 -6.16
C MET A 72 -5.02 6.38 -7.17
N SER A 73 -4.84 6.91 -8.38
CA SER A 73 -3.98 6.27 -9.39
C SER A 73 -2.51 6.32 -9.01
N ILE A 74 -2.05 7.39 -8.36
CA ILE A 74 -0.70 7.48 -7.78
C ILE A 74 -0.57 6.45 -6.67
N SER A 75 -1.50 6.43 -5.70
CA SER A 75 -1.51 5.45 -4.60
C SER A 75 -1.41 4.01 -5.12
N ARG A 76 -2.16 3.68 -6.18
CA ARG A 76 -2.07 2.36 -6.84
C ARG A 76 -0.70 2.06 -7.45
N LYS A 77 -0.06 3.05 -8.10
CA LYS A 77 1.29 2.89 -8.66
C LYS A 77 2.31 2.65 -7.56
N GLU A 78 2.25 3.43 -6.49
CA GLU A 78 3.14 3.33 -5.32
C GLU A 78 2.97 2.01 -4.56
N THR A 79 1.75 1.46 -4.55
CA THR A 79 1.46 0.12 -4.01
C THR A 79 2.16 -0.98 -4.81
N ASN A 80 2.14 -0.88 -6.15
CA ASN A 80 2.88 -1.81 -7.02
C ASN A 80 4.40 -1.66 -6.85
N GLU A 81 4.92 -0.45 -6.76
CA GLU A 81 6.34 -0.23 -6.51
C GLU A 81 6.78 -0.78 -5.14
N THR A 82 5.95 -0.60 -4.11
CA THR A 82 6.18 -1.19 -2.79
C THR A 82 6.18 -2.72 -2.85
N LEU A 83 5.35 -3.33 -3.72
CA LEU A 83 5.34 -4.79 -3.91
C LEU A 83 6.69 -5.26 -4.45
N TYR A 84 7.16 -4.60 -5.50
CA TYR A 84 8.44 -4.89 -6.12
C TYR A 84 9.59 -4.80 -5.09
N TRP A 85 9.62 -3.75 -4.27
CA TRP A 85 10.68 -3.61 -3.27
C TRP A 85 10.59 -4.65 -2.15
N LEU A 86 9.39 -5.07 -1.73
CA LEU A 86 9.23 -6.18 -0.77
C LEU A 86 9.80 -7.48 -1.34
N GLU A 87 9.54 -7.78 -2.62
CA GLU A 87 10.07 -8.96 -3.31
C GLU A 87 11.60 -8.92 -3.40
N MET A 88 12.16 -7.77 -3.80
CA MET A 88 13.62 -7.58 -3.86
C MET A 88 14.29 -7.73 -2.49
N ILE A 89 13.71 -7.15 -1.44
CA ILE A 89 14.21 -7.28 -0.07
C ILE A 89 14.12 -8.74 0.41
N LEU A 90 13.07 -9.48 0.02
CA LEU A 90 12.97 -10.91 0.35
C LEU A 90 14.05 -11.73 -0.37
N PHE A 91 14.30 -11.47 -1.65
CA PHE A 91 15.31 -12.18 -2.42
C PHE A 91 16.72 -12.01 -1.83
N VAL A 92 17.07 -10.81 -1.38
CA VAL A 92 18.38 -10.58 -0.73
C VAL A 92 18.41 -10.98 0.74
N ASN A 93 17.25 -11.22 1.38
CA ASN A 93 17.15 -11.64 2.78
C ASN A 93 16.17 -12.83 2.96
N PRO A 94 16.46 -14.03 2.42
CA PRO A 94 15.52 -15.15 2.42
C PRO A 94 15.09 -15.61 3.82
N GLY A 95 15.93 -15.40 4.84
CA GLY A 95 15.60 -15.68 6.26
C GLY A 95 14.58 -14.74 6.90
N TYR A 96 14.09 -13.72 6.18
CA TYR A 96 13.11 -12.74 6.69
C TYR A 96 11.69 -12.99 6.19
N ASN A 97 11.42 -14.13 5.56
CA ASN A 97 10.11 -14.54 5.04
C ASN A 97 8.96 -14.36 6.05
N ILE A 98 9.17 -14.71 7.33
CA ILE A 98 8.14 -14.57 8.39
C ILE A 98 7.72 -13.11 8.59
N LYS A 99 8.66 -12.16 8.42
CA LYS A 99 8.39 -10.72 8.55
C LYS A 99 7.85 -10.10 7.27
N ILE A 100 8.31 -10.58 6.10
CA ILE A 100 8.00 -9.97 4.81
C ILE A 100 6.68 -10.49 4.21
N ASN A 101 6.37 -11.79 4.37
CA ASN A 101 5.17 -12.37 3.77
C ASN A 101 3.86 -11.70 4.23
N PRO A 102 3.67 -11.36 5.53
CA PRO A 102 2.49 -10.60 5.94
C PRO A 102 2.36 -9.24 5.25
N LEU A 103 3.49 -8.56 5.00
CA LEU A 103 3.52 -7.27 4.30
C LEU A 103 3.24 -7.43 2.81
N LEU A 104 3.71 -8.50 2.17
CA LEU A 104 3.37 -8.83 0.79
C LEU A 104 1.86 -9.05 0.63
N GLU A 105 1.26 -9.82 1.53
CA GLU A 105 -0.17 -10.10 1.47
C GLU A 105 -1.02 -8.86 1.74
N GLU A 106 -0.64 -8.05 2.73
CA GLU A 106 -1.29 -6.77 3.01
C GLU A 106 -1.21 -5.82 1.81
N ASN A 107 -0.03 -5.70 1.19
CA ASN A 107 0.16 -4.85 0.02
C ASN A 107 -0.70 -5.30 -1.17
N LYS A 108 -0.84 -6.61 -1.40
CA LYS A 108 -1.75 -7.16 -2.43
C LYS A 108 -3.21 -6.84 -2.13
N GLN A 109 -3.62 -6.83 -0.86
CA GLN A 109 -4.98 -6.45 -0.48
C GLN A 109 -5.22 -4.95 -0.73
N ILE A 110 -4.31 -4.08 -0.32
CA ILE A 110 -4.35 -2.64 -0.60
C ILE A 110 -4.44 -2.39 -2.11
N LEU A 111 -3.64 -3.10 -2.91
CA LEU A 111 -3.66 -2.98 -4.37
C LEU A 111 -5.04 -3.34 -4.96
N LYS A 112 -5.66 -4.43 -4.48
CA LYS A 112 -7.01 -4.83 -4.90
C LYS A 112 -8.06 -3.76 -4.54
N ILE A 113 -7.93 -3.15 -3.36
CA ILE A 113 -8.82 -2.05 -2.91
C ILE A 113 -8.70 -0.85 -3.86
N PHE A 114 -7.49 -0.42 -4.20
CA PHE A 114 -7.32 0.70 -5.13
C PHE A 114 -7.81 0.39 -6.55
N ILE A 115 -7.54 -0.80 -7.07
CA ILE A 115 -8.03 -1.23 -8.38
C ILE A 115 -9.56 -1.24 -8.42
N SER A 116 -10.22 -1.82 -7.41
CA SER A 116 -11.69 -1.90 -7.35
C SER A 116 -12.33 -0.52 -7.16
N SER A 117 -11.73 0.35 -6.35
CA SER A 117 -12.18 1.74 -6.14
C SER A 117 -12.15 2.53 -7.44
N ILE A 118 -11.02 2.51 -8.17
CA ILE A 118 -10.87 3.21 -9.46
C ILE A 118 -11.86 2.67 -10.50
N LYS A 119 -12.01 1.34 -10.61
CA LYS A 119 -12.95 0.70 -11.55
C LYS A 119 -14.40 1.11 -11.30
N THR A 120 -14.81 1.15 -10.03
CA THR A 120 -16.17 1.55 -9.64
C THR A 120 -16.49 2.97 -10.10
N ILE A 121 -15.53 3.87 -9.95
CA ILE A 121 -15.70 5.27 -10.37
C ILE A 121 -15.79 5.40 -11.89
N HIS A 122 -15.01 4.65 -12.66
CA HIS A 122 -15.13 4.68 -14.12
C HIS A 122 -16.47 4.13 -14.61
N LYS A 123 -16.98 3.05 -14.00
CA LYS A 123 -18.29 2.47 -14.35
C LYS A 123 -19.44 3.47 -14.15
N ASN A 124 -19.34 4.32 -13.13
CA ASN A 124 -20.32 5.37 -12.85
C ASN A 124 -20.21 6.60 -13.79
N ASN A 125 -19.19 6.67 -14.67
CA ASN A 125 -19.07 7.73 -15.70
C ASN A 125 -19.58 7.28 -17.08
N SER A 126 -19.80 5.98 -17.28
CA SER A 126 -20.31 5.41 -18.54
C SER A 126 -21.83 5.18 -18.52
N LYS A 127 -22.51 5.75 -17.53
CA LYS A 127 -23.97 5.84 -17.40
C LYS A 127 -24.34 7.30 -17.34
#